data_AF-A0AAD2PWJ9-F1
#
_entry.id   AF-A0AAD2PWJ9-F1
#
_cell.length_a   1.000
_cell.length_b   1.000
_cell.length_c   1.000
_cell.angle_alpha   90.00
_cell.angle_beta   90.00
_cell.angle_gamma   90.00
#
_symmetry.space_group_name_H-M   'P 1'
#
loop_
_entity.id
_entity.type
_entity.pdbx_description
1 polymer ?
#
loop_
_entity_poly.entity_id
_entity_poly.type
_entity_poly.pdbx_seq_one_letter_code
_entity_poly.pdbx_strand_id
1 'polypeptide(L)'
;MSLRFTILLLLSSFISRYQAWTIPLPGGGKISYEGSDGLLRIQTQPSPPGLEQMTEALTSASQIDPLIEASIVIKDTGTIKGYGAYWMDEEQGGVVLPKHTFLGFYQGEARNSLDSIKNTEYLMTLDGGNTYVDGYERAQDRSVFSPVHLNHEDASKANCVRMLLTFLSHDENGSDNNNGRIKQCAFFTSRDIACGEELTFDYGSNYWRGRESEKI
;
A
#
# COMPACT_ATOMS: atom_id res chain seq x y z
N MET A 1 15.34 -15.81 -49.03
CA MET A 1 14.69 -15.32 -47.81
C MET A 1 15.34 -13.99 -47.46
N SER A 2 14.59 -12.89 -47.37
CA SER A 2 15.20 -11.54 -47.24
C SER A 2 15.73 -11.33 -45.81
N LEU A 3 16.83 -10.58 -45.66
CA LEU A 3 17.46 -10.25 -44.38
C LEU A 3 16.46 -9.66 -43.36
N ARG A 4 15.43 -8.95 -43.86
CA ARG A 4 14.34 -8.40 -43.02
C ARG A 4 13.45 -9.49 -42.42
N PHE A 5 13.23 -10.59 -43.15
CA PHE A 5 12.42 -11.73 -42.68
C PHE A 5 13.18 -12.55 -41.62
N THR A 6 14.50 -12.68 -41.75
CA THR A 6 15.35 -13.36 -40.75
C THR A 6 15.47 -12.57 -39.46
N ILE A 7 15.55 -11.23 -39.53
CA ILE A 7 15.56 -10.36 -38.34
C ILE A 7 14.21 -10.40 -37.60
N LEU A 8 13.09 -10.41 -38.32
CA LEU A 8 11.75 -10.55 -37.72
C LEU A 8 11.53 -11.91 -37.06
N LEU A 9 12.01 -13.01 -37.66
CA LEU A 9 11.96 -14.35 -37.05
C LEU A 9 12.88 -14.52 -35.85
N LEU A 10 14.05 -13.86 -35.83
CA LEU A 10 14.95 -13.85 -34.68
C LEU A 10 14.41 -12.98 -33.54
N LEU A 11 13.76 -11.85 -33.84
CA LEU A 11 13.06 -11.04 -32.84
C LEU A 11 11.84 -11.77 -32.28
N SER A 12 11.06 -12.47 -33.11
CA SER A 12 9.88 -13.21 -32.63
C SER A 12 10.25 -14.44 -31.79
N SER A 13 11.38 -15.09 -32.07
CA SER A 13 11.89 -16.19 -31.24
C SER A 13 12.63 -15.73 -29.97
N PHE A 14 13.11 -14.48 -29.93
CA PHE A 14 13.58 -13.84 -28.69
C PHE A 14 12.41 -13.39 -27.79
N ILE A 15 11.28 -13.00 -28.38
CA ILE A 15 10.10 -12.53 -27.62
C ILE A 15 9.26 -13.70 -27.07
N SER A 16 9.42 -14.92 -27.61
CA SER A 16 8.70 -16.11 -27.12
C SER A 16 9.28 -16.76 -25.86
N ARG A 17 10.19 -16.10 -25.14
CA ARG A 17 10.58 -16.53 -23.79
C ARG A 17 10.60 -15.32 -22.87
N TYR A 18 9.54 -15.23 -22.08
CA TYR A 18 9.29 -14.51 -20.82
C TYR A 18 10.53 -14.25 -19.93
N GLN A 19 11.55 -13.56 -20.42
CA GLN A 19 12.65 -13.10 -19.59
C GLN A 19 12.28 -11.73 -19.05
N ALA A 20 12.34 -11.60 -17.73
CA ALA A 20 12.21 -10.31 -17.10
C ALA A 20 13.31 -9.38 -17.63
N TRP A 21 12.98 -8.14 -17.95
CA TRP A 21 13.95 -7.17 -18.43
C TRP A 21 13.69 -5.79 -17.82
N THR A 22 14.74 -4.98 -17.73
CA THR A 22 14.68 -3.61 -17.23
C THR A 22 15.47 -2.69 -18.17
N ILE A 23 14.85 -1.59 -18.60
CA ILE A 23 15.44 -0.52 -19.41
C ILE A 23 15.54 0.72 -18.51
N PRO A 24 16.75 1.20 -18.17
CA PRO A 24 16.89 2.44 -17.43
C PRO A 24 16.46 3.65 -18.27
N LEU A 25 15.83 4.64 -17.64
CA LEU A 25 15.44 5.91 -18.25
C LEU A 25 16.33 7.07 -17.75
N PRO A 26 16.53 8.13 -18.56
CA PRO A 26 17.15 9.36 -18.08
C PRO A 26 16.44 9.92 -16.85
N GLY A 27 17.19 10.49 -15.90
CA GLY A 27 16.64 10.97 -14.64
C GLY A 27 16.40 9.89 -13.58
N GLY A 28 16.90 8.67 -13.79
CA GLY A 28 16.89 7.58 -12.81
C GLY A 28 15.61 6.75 -12.76
N GLY A 29 14.67 6.98 -13.69
CA GLY A 29 13.52 6.10 -13.90
C GLY A 29 13.91 4.77 -14.57
N LYS A 30 12.93 3.89 -14.78
CA LYS A 30 13.10 2.62 -15.50
C LYS A 30 11.79 2.13 -16.12
N ILE A 31 11.88 1.31 -17.15
CA ILE A 31 10.79 0.48 -17.67
C ILE A 31 11.16 -0.96 -17.39
N SER A 32 10.32 -1.74 -16.71
CA SER A 32 10.57 -3.16 -16.47
C SER A 32 9.41 -4.02 -16.93
N TYR A 33 9.72 -5.25 -17.34
CA TYR A 33 8.75 -6.28 -17.66
C TYR A 33 9.04 -7.50 -16.81
N GLU A 34 8.05 -8.01 -16.08
CA GLU A 34 8.15 -9.22 -15.27
C GLU A 34 7.53 -10.40 -16.04
N GLY A 35 8.38 -11.36 -16.42
CA GLY A 35 8.00 -12.45 -17.33
C GLY A 35 7.03 -13.47 -16.73
N SER A 36 7.01 -13.67 -15.42
CA SER A 36 6.08 -14.60 -14.75
C SER A 36 4.63 -14.09 -14.75
N ASP A 37 4.47 -12.77 -14.67
CA ASP A 37 3.19 -12.13 -14.36
C ASP A 37 2.66 -11.30 -15.55
N GLY A 38 3.48 -11.14 -16.60
CA GLY A 38 3.17 -10.33 -17.78
C GLY A 38 3.10 -8.83 -17.51
N LEU A 39 3.58 -8.37 -16.35
CA LEU A 39 3.43 -6.99 -15.90
C LEU A 39 4.50 -6.08 -16.51
N LEU A 40 4.06 -5.03 -17.21
CA LEU A 40 4.91 -3.93 -17.67
C LEU A 40 4.81 -2.76 -16.68
N ARG A 41 5.93 -2.38 -16.08
CA ARG A 41 6.04 -1.22 -15.17
C ARG A 41 6.81 -0.09 -15.86
N ILE A 42 6.30 1.13 -15.76
CA ILE A 42 6.99 2.34 -16.22
C ILE A 42 7.14 3.26 -15.02
N GLN A 43 8.38 3.59 -14.70
CA GLN A 43 8.75 4.42 -13.58
C GLN A 43 9.54 5.62 -14.11
N THR A 44 8.98 6.82 -13.98
CA THR A 44 9.55 8.03 -14.61
C THR A 44 10.51 8.81 -13.70
N GLN A 45 10.66 8.40 -12.45
CA GLN A 45 11.54 9.01 -11.45
C GLN A 45 12.29 7.92 -10.67
N PRO A 46 13.42 8.23 -10.01
CA PRO A 46 14.14 7.26 -9.20
C PRO A 46 13.24 6.66 -8.12
N SER A 47 13.39 5.36 -7.87
CA SER A 47 12.70 4.72 -6.75
C SER A 47 13.21 5.39 -5.48
N PRO A 48 12.33 5.93 -4.61
CA PRO A 48 12.73 6.14 -3.23
C PRO A 48 13.34 4.84 -2.70
N PRO A 49 14.44 4.89 -1.92
CA PRO A 49 15.03 3.69 -1.34
C PRO A 49 13.95 2.85 -0.64
N GLY A 50 13.81 1.58 -1.04
CA GLY A 50 12.81 0.64 -0.50
C GLY A 50 11.53 0.45 -1.32
N LEU A 51 11.21 1.34 -2.28
CA LEU A 51 9.97 1.23 -3.07
C LEU A 51 9.90 -0.06 -3.89
N GLU A 52 11.02 -0.54 -4.42
CA GLU A 52 11.07 -1.76 -5.24
C GLU A 52 10.70 -3.01 -4.43
N GLN A 53 11.22 -3.12 -3.20
CA GLN A 53 10.90 -4.21 -2.28
C GLN A 53 9.42 -4.18 -1.87
N MET A 54 8.87 -2.99 -1.61
CA MET A 54 7.44 -2.82 -1.30
C MET A 54 6.55 -3.18 -2.50
N THR A 55 7.02 -2.90 -3.71
CA THR A 55 6.30 -3.16 -4.96
C THR A 55 6.29 -4.65 -5.33
N GLU A 56 7.42 -5.35 -5.13
CA GLU A 56 7.50 -6.81 -5.29
C GLU A 56 6.56 -7.53 -4.32
N ALA A 57 6.53 -7.10 -3.04
CA ALA A 57 5.63 -7.65 -2.03
C ALA A 57 4.15 -7.57 -2.46
N LEU A 58 3.74 -6.47 -3.12
CA LEU A 58 2.37 -6.27 -3.58
C LEU A 58 1.94 -7.13 -4.76
N THR A 59 2.87 -7.45 -5.66
CA THR A 59 2.56 -8.34 -6.79
C THR A 59 2.26 -9.76 -6.35
N SER A 60 2.84 -10.19 -5.23
CA SER A 60 2.55 -11.49 -4.61
C SER A 60 1.44 -11.45 -3.55
N ALA A 61 1.23 -10.31 -2.87
CA ALA A 61 0.35 -10.21 -1.72
C ALA A 61 -0.93 -9.42 -2.05
N SER A 62 -2.01 -10.13 -2.36
CA SER A 62 -3.37 -9.57 -2.34
C SER A 62 -3.94 -9.48 -0.92
N GLN A 63 -3.30 -10.16 0.04
CA GLN A 63 -3.72 -10.27 1.43
C GLN A 63 -2.49 -10.16 2.36
N ILE A 64 -2.72 -9.69 3.58
CA ILE A 64 -1.72 -9.73 4.64
C ILE A 64 -1.35 -11.19 4.96
N ASP A 65 -0.10 -11.44 5.36
CA ASP A 65 0.29 -12.74 5.89
C ASP A 65 -0.60 -13.05 7.13
N PRO A 66 -1.33 -14.18 7.15
CA PRO A 66 -2.22 -14.52 8.26
C PRO A 66 -1.51 -14.60 9.62
N LEU A 67 -0.23 -14.96 9.66
CA LEU A 67 0.55 -14.97 10.90
C LEU A 67 0.83 -13.55 11.37
N ILE A 68 1.15 -12.63 10.46
CA ILE A 68 1.33 -11.22 10.81
C ILE A 68 0.01 -10.63 11.30
N GLU A 69 -1.11 -10.92 10.62
CA GLU A 69 -2.43 -10.43 11.01
C GLU A 69 -2.84 -10.92 12.40
N ALA A 70 -2.65 -12.21 12.68
CA ALA A 70 -2.98 -12.82 13.98
C ALA A 70 -2.10 -12.28 15.13
N SER A 71 -0.87 -11.87 14.83
CA SER A 71 0.05 -11.28 15.81
C SER A 71 -0.15 -9.78 16.03
N ILE A 72 -1.06 -9.13 15.30
CA ILE A 72 -1.42 -7.72 15.55
C ILE A 72 -2.68 -7.64 16.42
N VAL A 73 -2.54 -7.04 17.61
CA VAL A 73 -3.62 -6.92 18.58
C VAL A 73 -4.14 -5.48 18.61
N ILE A 74 -5.46 -5.32 18.53
CA ILE A 74 -6.13 -4.04 18.76
C ILE A 74 -6.45 -3.89 20.24
N LYS A 75 -5.93 -2.86 20.89
CA LYS A 75 -6.20 -2.59 22.31
C LYS A 75 -6.31 -1.09 22.60
N ASP A 76 -6.87 -0.77 23.75
CA ASP A 76 -6.95 0.60 24.25
C ASP A 76 -5.53 1.16 24.46
N THR A 77 -5.27 2.36 23.91
CA THR A 77 -4.00 3.07 24.02
C THR A 77 -3.83 3.74 25.39
N GLY A 78 -4.93 3.92 26.15
CA GLY A 78 -4.96 4.73 27.36
C GLY A 78 -4.84 6.24 27.09
N THR A 79 -4.97 6.67 25.83
CA THR A 79 -4.88 8.07 25.41
C THR A 79 -6.18 8.55 24.76
N ILE A 80 -6.25 9.83 24.39
CA ILE A 80 -7.37 10.39 23.62
C ILE A 80 -7.54 9.75 22.23
N LYS A 81 -6.51 9.04 21.72
CA LYS A 81 -6.57 8.34 20.42
C LYS A 81 -7.49 7.09 20.48
N GLY A 82 -7.87 6.64 21.67
CA GLY A 82 -8.75 5.48 21.84
C GLY A 82 -8.00 4.18 21.63
N TYR A 83 -8.34 3.42 20.59
CA TYR A 83 -7.75 2.11 20.31
C TYR A 83 -6.61 2.22 19.30
N GLY A 84 -5.63 1.33 19.38
CA GLY A 84 -4.49 1.24 18.46
C GLY A 84 -4.12 -0.20 18.16
N ALA A 85 -3.40 -0.39 17.05
CA ALA A 85 -2.87 -1.69 16.65
C ALA A 85 -1.44 -1.88 17.18
N TYR A 86 -1.16 -3.01 17.81
CA TYR A 86 0.15 -3.30 18.41
C TYR A 86 0.70 -4.61 17.87
N TRP A 87 1.99 -4.63 17.57
CA TRP A 87 2.70 -5.86 17.24
C TRP A 87 2.93 -6.68 18.51
N MET A 88 2.31 -7.85 18.61
CA MET A 88 2.30 -8.68 19.81
C MET A 88 2.61 -10.14 19.44
N ASP A 89 3.84 -10.41 19.01
CA ASP A 89 4.28 -11.77 18.72
C ASP A 89 4.86 -12.46 19.96
N GLU A 90 3.98 -12.69 20.95
CA GLU A 90 4.34 -13.36 22.21
C GLU A 90 4.62 -14.85 21.98
N GLU A 91 3.93 -15.50 21.05
CA GLU A 91 4.09 -16.94 20.78
C GLU A 91 5.43 -17.27 20.11
N GLN A 92 6.00 -16.36 19.31
CA GLN A 92 7.31 -16.57 18.68
C GLN A 92 8.48 -15.99 19.49
N GLY A 93 8.25 -15.53 20.72
CA GLY A 93 9.32 -15.14 21.64
C GLY A 93 9.91 -13.75 21.37
N GLY A 94 9.09 -12.78 20.95
CA GLY A 94 9.51 -11.39 20.79
C GLY A 94 10.23 -11.10 19.48
N VAL A 95 9.80 -11.77 18.40
CA VAL A 95 10.32 -11.51 17.05
C VAL A 95 10.01 -10.07 16.63
N VAL A 96 10.98 -9.46 15.98
CA VAL A 96 10.86 -8.13 15.39
C VAL A 96 10.05 -8.23 14.09
N LEU A 97 9.01 -7.42 13.92
CA LEU A 97 8.32 -7.29 12.64
C LEU A 97 9.26 -6.59 11.66
N PRO A 98 9.67 -7.23 10.55
CA PRO A 98 10.68 -6.65 9.67
C PRO A 98 10.20 -5.34 9.01
N LYS A 99 11.15 -4.48 8.68
CA LYS A 99 10.95 -3.34 7.78
C LYS A 99 10.40 -3.79 6.42
N HIS A 100 9.57 -2.94 5.80
CA HIS A 100 8.89 -3.16 4.52
C HIS A 100 7.88 -4.33 4.52
N THR A 101 7.46 -4.76 5.71
CA THR A 101 6.39 -5.75 5.85
C THR A 101 5.07 -5.13 5.42
N PHE A 102 4.35 -5.80 4.51
CA PHE A 102 3.02 -5.39 4.08
C PHE A 102 1.98 -5.64 5.18
N LEU A 103 1.21 -4.61 5.50
CA LEU A 103 0.19 -4.62 6.56
C LEU A 103 -1.25 -4.65 6.00
N GLY A 104 -1.40 -4.80 4.68
CA GLY A 104 -2.71 -4.81 4.04
C GLY A 104 -3.12 -3.48 3.42
N PHE A 105 -4.31 -3.50 2.82
CA PHE A 105 -4.94 -2.33 2.23
C PHE A 105 -5.88 -1.64 3.23
N TYR A 106 -5.99 -0.32 3.14
CA TYR A 106 -7.01 0.43 3.86
C TYR A 106 -8.40 0.00 3.37
N GLN A 107 -9.18 -0.63 4.26
CA GLN A 107 -10.48 -1.18 3.95
C GLN A 107 -11.60 -0.21 4.33
N GLY A 108 -12.62 -0.12 3.50
CA GLY A 108 -13.76 0.73 3.76
C GLY A 108 -14.66 0.89 2.54
N GLU A 109 -15.69 1.71 2.67
CA GLU A 109 -16.60 2.02 1.58
C GLU A 109 -16.01 3.13 0.70
N ALA A 110 -16.02 2.94 -0.62
CA ALA A 110 -15.61 3.98 -1.56
C ALA A 110 -16.65 5.12 -1.59
N ARG A 111 -16.19 6.36 -1.47
CA ARG A 111 -17.02 7.57 -1.48
C ARG A 111 -16.49 8.58 -2.48
N ASN A 112 -17.42 9.30 -3.12
CA ASN A 112 -17.10 10.39 -4.06
C ASN A 112 -17.55 11.77 -3.53
N SER A 113 -18.07 11.83 -2.29
CA SER A 113 -18.49 13.07 -1.66
C SER A 113 -18.31 13.01 -0.14
N LEU A 114 -17.86 14.13 0.44
CA LEU A 114 -17.75 14.33 1.88
C LEU A 114 -19.12 14.44 2.57
N ASP A 115 -20.15 14.91 1.86
CA ASP A 115 -21.47 15.18 2.44
C ASP A 115 -22.15 13.90 2.96
N SER A 116 -21.75 12.73 2.44
CA SER A 116 -22.27 11.42 2.86
C SER A 116 -21.52 10.81 4.05
N ILE A 117 -20.43 11.43 4.51
CA ILE A 117 -19.52 10.85 5.51
C ILE A 117 -19.88 11.39 6.90
N LYS A 118 -20.29 10.48 7.78
CA LYS A 118 -20.72 10.82 9.15
C LYS A 118 -19.53 11.14 10.07
N ASN A 119 -18.40 10.47 9.87
CA ASN A 119 -17.19 10.66 10.64
C ASN A 119 -15.99 10.73 9.70
N THR A 120 -15.24 11.83 9.74
CA THR A 120 -14.08 12.07 8.88
C THR A 120 -12.76 11.56 9.47
N GLU A 121 -12.77 11.02 10.69
CA GLU A 121 -11.57 10.48 11.36
C GLU A 121 -11.00 9.23 10.67
N TYR A 122 -11.87 8.45 10.01
CA TYR A 122 -11.51 7.21 9.30
C TYR A 122 -11.49 7.39 7.78
N LEU A 123 -11.25 8.62 7.33
CA LEU A 123 -11.31 8.96 5.93
C LEU A 123 -9.92 8.97 5.29
N MET A 124 -9.73 8.14 4.26
CA MET A 124 -8.51 8.10 3.45
C MET A 124 -8.80 8.67 2.07
N THR A 125 -8.09 9.73 1.65
CA THR A 125 -8.17 10.21 0.27
C THR A 125 -7.28 9.39 -0.67
N LEU A 126 -7.79 9.04 -1.85
CA LEU A 126 -7.07 8.26 -2.85
C LEU A 126 -6.51 9.10 -4.01
N ASP A 127 -6.90 10.37 -4.14
CA ASP A 127 -6.56 11.16 -5.33
C ASP A 127 -6.56 12.68 -5.09
N GLY A 128 -6.25 13.10 -3.87
CA GLY A 128 -6.19 14.52 -3.52
C GLY A 128 -7.55 15.17 -3.28
N GLY A 129 -8.57 14.36 -2.96
CA GLY A 129 -9.86 14.82 -2.44
C GLY A 129 -11.06 14.61 -3.38
N ASN A 130 -10.93 13.84 -4.46
CA ASN A 130 -12.07 13.52 -5.33
C ASN A 130 -12.69 12.16 -4.97
N THR A 131 -11.87 11.22 -4.53
CA THR A 131 -12.27 9.90 -4.07
C THR A 131 -11.70 9.60 -2.69
N TYR A 132 -12.50 8.87 -1.91
CA TYR A 132 -12.21 8.53 -0.54
C TYR A 132 -12.54 7.07 -0.25
N VAL A 133 -11.89 6.53 0.77
CA VAL A 133 -12.28 5.28 1.44
C VAL A 133 -12.66 5.63 2.87
N ASP A 134 -13.90 5.33 3.23
CA ASP A 134 -14.45 5.51 4.58
C ASP A 134 -14.33 4.20 5.35
N GLY A 135 -13.37 4.15 6.27
CA GLY A 135 -13.07 2.99 7.11
C GLY A 135 -13.92 2.90 8.39
N TYR A 136 -14.90 3.79 8.61
CA TYR A 136 -15.59 3.90 9.90
C TYR A 136 -16.24 2.59 10.38
N GLU A 137 -17.02 1.94 9.51
CA GLU A 137 -17.69 0.68 9.84
C GLU A 137 -16.66 -0.44 10.11
N ARG A 138 -15.58 -0.48 9.31
CA ARG A 138 -14.50 -1.46 9.50
C ARG A 138 -13.79 -1.27 10.84
N ALA A 139 -13.58 -0.02 11.27
CA ALA A 139 -12.91 0.31 12.52
C ALA A 139 -13.72 -0.06 13.79
N GLN A 140 -15.01 -0.38 13.64
CA GLN A 140 -15.81 -0.89 14.76
C GLN A 140 -15.46 -2.33 15.11
N ASP A 141 -15.01 -3.12 14.13
CA ASP A 141 -14.60 -4.51 14.34
C ASP A 141 -13.12 -4.60 14.73
N ARG A 142 -12.89 -4.67 16.03
CA ARG A 142 -11.56 -4.76 16.65
C ARG A 142 -11.07 -6.21 16.81
N SER A 143 -11.86 -7.20 16.37
CA SER A 143 -11.47 -8.61 16.48
C SER A 143 -10.51 -9.05 15.40
N VAL A 144 -10.43 -8.28 14.31
CA VAL A 144 -9.55 -8.54 13.16
C VAL A 144 -8.78 -7.27 12.86
N PHE A 145 -7.46 -7.37 12.65
CA PHE A 145 -6.65 -6.23 12.25
C PHE A 145 -7.04 -5.70 10.87
N SER A 146 -6.82 -4.39 10.67
CA SER A 146 -6.94 -3.70 9.39
C SER A 146 -6.21 -2.38 9.52
N PRO A 147 -5.58 -1.85 8.46
CA PRO A 147 -4.90 -0.56 8.52
C PRO A 147 -5.75 0.62 9.00
N VAL A 148 -7.08 0.49 9.03
CA VAL A 148 -7.98 1.50 9.64
C VAL A 148 -7.76 1.69 11.14
N HIS A 149 -7.14 0.71 11.82
CA HIS A 149 -6.84 0.75 13.25
C HIS A 149 -5.48 1.35 13.59
N LEU A 150 -4.69 1.74 12.57
CA LEU A 150 -3.41 2.41 12.79
C LEU A 150 -3.68 3.84 13.22
N ASN A 151 -3.14 4.24 14.36
CA ASN A 151 -3.24 5.62 14.82
C ASN A 151 -2.29 6.54 14.07
N HIS A 152 -2.59 7.83 14.16
CA HIS A 152 -1.70 8.86 13.68
C HIS A 152 -0.50 9.05 14.63
N GLU A 153 0.64 9.40 14.07
CA GLU A 153 1.83 9.81 14.81
C GLU A 153 2.64 10.83 13.99
N ASP A 154 3.48 11.65 14.64
CA ASP A 154 4.37 12.56 13.93
C ASP A 154 5.30 11.79 12.99
N ALA A 155 5.60 12.37 11.82
CA ALA A 155 6.42 11.73 10.79
C ALA A 155 7.79 11.22 11.29
N SER A 156 8.36 11.86 12.31
CA SER A 156 9.64 11.44 12.90
C SER A 156 9.56 10.19 13.80
N LYS A 157 8.35 9.84 14.26
CA LYS A 157 8.07 8.74 15.19
C LYS A 157 7.23 7.63 14.54
N ALA A 158 6.42 7.96 13.54
CA ALA A 158 5.63 7.04 12.75
C ALA A 158 6.50 5.88 12.23
N ASN A 159 6.02 4.67 12.41
CA ASN A 159 6.77 3.46 12.06
C ASN A 159 6.14 2.69 10.89
N CYS A 160 4.99 3.14 10.41
CA CYS A 160 4.33 2.67 9.21
C CYS A 160 4.23 3.78 8.16
N VAL A 161 4.24 3.41 6.89
CA VAL A 161 4.04 4.29 5.74
C VAL A 161 2.89 3.78 4.89
N ARG A 162 2.14 4.73 4.31
CA ARG A 162 1.11 4.44 3.32
C ARG A 162 1.63 4.66 1.90
N MET A 163 1.16 3.84 0.97
CA MET A 163 1.45 3.97 -0.44
C MET A 163 0.16 3.90 -1.25
N LEU A 164 -0.05 4.90 -2.10
CA LEU A 164 -1.16 4.90 -3.04
C LEU A 164 -0.79 4.07 -4.26
N LEU A 165 -1.59 3.06 -4.53
CA LEU A 165 -1.42 2.12 -5.63
C LEU A 165 -2.54 2.31 -6.64
N THR A 166 -2.21 2.15 -7.92
CA THR A 166 -3.17 2.20 -9.02
C THR A 166 -3.11 0.89 -9.78
N PHE A 167 -4.18 0.12 -9.72
CA PHE A 167 -4.36 -1.14 -10.42
C PHE A 167 -5.14 -0.92 -11.72
N LEU A 168 -4.84 -1.71 -12.74
CA LEU A 168 -5.68 -1.81 -13.92
C LEU A 168 -6.84 -2.77 -13.61
N SER A 169 -8.05 -2.24 -13.62
CA SER A 169 -9.28 -3.02 -13.61
C SER A 169 -9.55 -3.49 -15.03
N HIS A 170 -9.49 -4.81 -15.21
CA HIS A 170 -10.17 -5.45 -16.33
C HIS A 170 -11.65 -5.56 -15.96
N ASP A 171 -12.42 -4.51 -16.22
CA ASP A 171 -13.87 -4.65 -16.21
C ASP A 171 -14.25 -5.51 -17.42
N GLU A 172 -14.58 -6.78 -17.18
CA GLU A 172 -14.97 -7.74 -18.22
C GLU A 172 -16.21 -7.28 -19.00
N ASN A 173 -16.94 -6.28 -18.48
CA ASN A 173 -18.15 -5.73 -19.08
C ASN A 173 -17.93 -4.45 -19.91
N GLY A 174 -16.68 -4.00 -20.12
CA GLY A 174 -16.35 -2.99 -21.13
C GLY A 174 -16.93 -1.57 -20.90
N SER A 175 -17.26 -1.20 -19.66
CA SER A 175 -17.74 0.15 -19.35
C SER A 175 -16.58 1.13 -19.23
N ASP A 176 -16.15 1.65 -20.37
CA ASP A 176 -14.96 2.48 -20.60
C ASP A 176 -14.99 3.90 -19.99
N ASN A 177 -15.89 4.18 -19.06
CA ASN A 177 -16.12 5.56 -18.61
C ASN A 177 -15.09 6.06 -17.57
N ASN A 178 -14.25 5.16 -17.04
CA ASN A 178 -13.24 5.48 -16.00
C ASN A 178 -11.89 4.78 -16.24
N ASN A 179 -11.36 4.77 -17.48
CA ASN A 179 -9.97 4.33 -17.81
C ASN A 179 -9.51 2.98 -17.20
N GLY A 180 -10.42 2.12 -16.72
CA GLY A 180 -10.14 0.88 -16.02
C GLY A 180 -9.09 1.00 -14.91
N ARG A 181 -9.09 2.05 -14.07
CA ARG A 181 -8.10 2.20 -12.98
C ARG A 181 -8.74 2.19 -11.61
N ILE A 182 -8.32 1.27 -10.75
CA ILE A 182 -8.71 1.21 -9.32
C ILE A 182 -7.55 1.75 -8.49
N LYS A 183 -7.83 2.64 -7.56
CA LYS A 183 -6.84 3.11 -6.59
C LYS A 183 -7.06 2.45 -5.24
N GLN A 184 -5.98 2.08 -4.56
CA GLN A 184 -6.02 1.58 -3.19
C GLN A 184 -4.86 2.14 -2.38
N CYS A 185 -5.02 2.20 -1.06
CA CYS A 185 -3.99 2.65 -0.14
C CYS A 185 -3.43 1.43 0.60
N ALA A 186 -2.17 1.09 0.37
CA ALA A 186 -1.47 -0.01 1.04
C ALA A 186 -0.60 0.51 2.19
N PHE A 187 -0.42 -0.29 3.22
CA PHE A 187 0.41 0.05 4.38
C PHE A 187 1.59 -0.89 4.53
N PHE A 188 2.72 -0.34 4.96
CA PHE A 188 3.95 -1.09 5.21
C PHE A 188 4.67 -0.57 6.44
N THR A 189 5.43 -1.43 7.10
CA THR A 189 6.41 -0.99 8.09
C THR A 189 7.55 -0.22 7.42
N SER A 190 7.98 0.88 8.01
CA SER A 190 9.08 1.73 7.52
C SER A 190 10.43 1.45 8.19
N ARG A 191 10.38 0.69 9.28
CA ARG A 191 11.51 0.15 10.05
C ARG A 191 11.08 -1.16 10.71
N ASP A 192 12.06 -1.83 11.28
CA ASP A 192 11.85 -2.94 12.19
C ASP A 192 11.03 -2.49 13.42
N ILE A 193 10.04 -3.29 13.82
CA ILE A 193 9.12 -3.00 14.94
C ILE A 193 9.33 -4.05 16.05
N ALA A 194 9.67 -3.61 17.26
CA ALA A 194 9.79 -4.51 18.39
C ALA A 194 8.42 -4.97 18.89
N CYS A 195 8.38 -6.15 19.51
CA CYS A 195 7.18 -6.65 20.19
C CYS A 195 6.73 -5.65 21.27
N GLY A 196 5.42 -5.40 21.31
CA GLY A 196 4.78 -4.43 22.20
C GLY A 196 4.67 -3.02 21.65
N GLU A 197 5.31 -2.69 20.52
CA GLU A 197 5.20 -1.37 19.90
C GLU A 197 3.85 -1.17 19.19
N GLU A 198 3.33 0.06 19.26
CA GLU A 198 2.15 0.49 18.48
C GLU A 198 2.54 0.73 17.02
N LEU A 199 1.72 0.24 16.10
CA LEU A 199 1.83 0.51 14.68
C LEU A 199 1.12 1.83 14.36
N THR A 200 1.88 2.84 13.93
CA THR A 200 1.39 4.20 13.68
C THR A 200 1.90 4.76 12.37
N PHE A 201 1.16 5.69 11.78
CA PHE A 201 1.58 6.36 10.54
C PHE A 201 1.32 7.86 10.58
N ASP A 202 2.02 8.62 9.75
CA ASP A 202 1.74 10.05 9.59
C ASP A 202 0.51 10.28 8.68
N TYR A 203 -0.52 10.90 9.24
CA TYR A 203 -1.73 11.28 8.47
C TYR A 203 -1.44 12.38 7.44
N GLY A 204 -0.31 13.08 7.59
CA GLY A 204 0.18 14.12 6.71
C GLY A 204 -0.29 15.51 7.14
N SER A 205 0.32 16.53 6.53
CA SER A 205 0.16 17.94 6.92
C SER A 205 -1.30 18.44 6.95
N ASN A 206 -2.17 17.89 6.11
CA ASN A 206 -3.58 18.30 6.07
C ASN A 206 -4.35 17.93 7.34
N TYR A 207 -4.01 16.78 7.96
CA TYR A 207 -4.62 16.37 9.21
C TYR A 207 -4.12 17.23 10.38
N TRP A 208 -2.82 17.52 10.37
CA TRP A 208 -2.14 18.28 11.42
C TRP A 208 -2.45 19.77 11.43
N ARG A 209 -2.93 20.33 10.31
CA ARG A 209 -3.24 21.76 10.21
C ARG A 209 -4.34 22.14 11.20
N GLY A 210 -3.98 22.90 12.23
CA GLY A 210 -4.87 23.30 13.33
C GLY A 210 -4.96 22.28 14.47
N ARG A 211 -4.17 21.20 14.42
CA ARG A 211 -4.04 20.15 15.44
C ARG A 211 -2.59 19.92 15.83
N GLU A 212 -1.73 20.91 15.64
CA GLU A 212 -0.28 20.77 15.87
C GLU A 212 0.03 20.44 17.33
N SER A 213 -0.82 20.85 18.28
CA SER A 213 -0.72 20.50 19.70
C SER A 213 -1.04 19.03 20.02
N GLU A 214 -1.66 18.30 19.10
CA GLU A 214 -2.00 16.88 19.26
C GLU A 214 -0.88 15.95 18.77
N LYS A 215 0.24 16.52 18.25
CA LYS A 215 1.48 15.79 17.98
C LYS A 215 2.18 15.42 19.29
N ILE A 216 1.65 14.41 19.98
CA ILE A 216 2.16 13.94 21.28
C ILE A 216 3.40 13.05 21.08
#